data_AF-A0AAD6PZP5-F1
#
_entry.id   AF-A0AAD6PZP5-F1
#
_cell.length_a   1.000
_cell.length_b   1.000
_cell.length_c   1.000
_cell.angle_alpha   90.00
_cell.angle_beta   90.00
_cell.angle_gamma   90.00
#
_symmetry.space_group_name_H-M   'P 1'
#
loop_
_entity.id
_entity.type
_entity.pdbx_description
1 polymer ?
#
loop_
_entity_poly.entity_id
_entity_poly.type
_entity_poly.pdbx_seq_one_letter_code
_entity_poly.pdbx_strand_id
1 'polypeptide(L)'
;MLHQFELARSVQLQPYNAIAFFAPITVFVSVFLIYPLGQFGWFFALSFSVAAIFRFILFFQGFHNWTLNPFHMMGVPGVLGAALLYVIHGATVEDTLFEDGDGANTFCVFNPTQAEETYSMVTANRFWS
;
A
#
# COMPACT_ATOMS: atom_id res chain seq x y z
N MET A 1 -10.48 -5.43 9.54
CA MET A 1 -10.86 -4.11 10.09
C MET A 1 -11.27 -4.14 11.56
N LEU A 2 -12.39 -4.77 11.97
CA LEU A 2 -12.82 -4.74 13.38
C LEU A 2 -11.74 -5.26 14.35
N HIS A 3 -11.12 -6.39 14.01
CA HIS A 3 -10.01 -6.93 14.79
C HIS A 3 -8.80 -5.97 14.86
N GLN A 4 -8.50 -5.20 13.80
CA GLN A 4 -7.42 -4.20 13.83
C GLN A 4 -7.74 -3.05 14.79
N PHE A 5 -9.01 -2.61 14.86
CA PHE A 5 -9.44 -1.61 15.84
C PHE A 5 -9.38 -2.14 17.28
N GLU A 6 -9.79 -3.39 17.48
CA GLU A 6 -9.73 -4.07 18.77
C GLU A 6 -8.29 -4.18 19.27
N LEU A 7 -7.38 -4.65 18.40
CA LEU A 7 -5.96 -4.74 18.72
C LEU A 7 -5.37 -3.36 19.03
N ALA A 8 -5.59 -2.36 18.16
CA ALA A 8 -5.10 -1.00 18.39
C ALA A 8 -5.58 -0.42 19.73
N ARG A 9 -6.86 -0.67 20.09
CA ARG A 9 -7.40 -0.28 21.40
C ARG A 9 -6.74 -1.04 22.55
N SER A 10 -6.54 -2.36 22.42
CA SER A 10 -5.95 -3.20 23.47
C SER A 10 -4.51 -2.81 23.82
N VAL A 11 -3.74 -2.34 22.82
CA VAL A 11 -2.35 -1.86 22.99
C VAL A 11 -2.23 -0.33 23.00
N GLN A 12 -3.36 0.38 23.10
CA GLN A 12 -3.42 1.86 23.19
C GLN A 12 -2.72 2.62 22.03
N LEU A 13 -2.70 2.03 20.83
CA LEU A 13 -2.18 2.67 19.63
C LEU A 13 -3.28 3.40 18.85
N GLN A 14 -2.87 4.42 18.08
CA GLN A 14 -3.78 5.07 17.14
C GLN A 14 -4.17 4.09 16.01
N PRO A 15 -5.44 4.06 15.58
CA PRO A 15 -5.95 2.98 14.71
C PRO A 15 -5.68 3.19 13.21
N TYR A 16 -4.57 3.85 12.82
CA TYR A 16 -4.29 4.16 11.41
C TYR A 16 -4.19 2.93 10.51
N ASN A 17 -3.74 1.78 11.02
CA ASN A 17 -3.75 0.53 10.24
C ASN A 17 -5.18 0.10 9.84
N ALA A 18 -6.13 0.22 10.78
CA ALA A 18 -7.53 -0.08 10.49
C ALA A 18 -8.11 0.93 9.49
N ILE A 19 -7.75 2.21 9.60
CA ILE A 19 -8.17 3.27 8.68
C ILE A 19 -7.60 3.03 7.27
N ALA A 20 -6.32 2.73 7.14
CA ALA A 20 -5.68 2.42 5.86
C ALA A 20 -6.35 1.20 5.18
N PHE A 21 -6.81 0.23 5.97
CA PHE A 21 -7.51 -0.95 5.48
C PHE A 21 -8.91 -0.65 4.88
N PHE A 22 -9.43 0.59 4.95
CA PHE A 22 -10.61 0.97 4.17
C PHE A 22 -10.39 0.88 2.66
N ALA A 23 -9.18 1.18 2.17
CA ALA A 23 -8.89 1.13 0.74
C ALA A 23 -9.15 -0.26 0.12
N PRO A 24 -8.58 -1.37 0.63
CA PRO A 24 -8.86 -2.71 0.10
C PRO A 24 -10.32 -3.13 0.27
N ILE A 25 -11.00 -2.73 1.36
CA ILE A 25 -12.44 -3.00 1.54
C ILE A 25 -13.26 -2.30 0.45
N THR A 26 -12.99 -1.02 0.18
CA THR A 26 -13.70 -0.25 -0.85
C THR A 26 -13.48 -0.84 -2.24
N VAL A 27 -12.25 -1.27 -2.57
CA VAL A 27 -11.96 -1.96 -3.84
C VAL A 27 -12.72 -3.29 -3.92
N PHE A 28 -12.70 -4.10 -2.86
CA PHE A 28 -13.41 -5.36 -2.84
C PHE A 28 -14.92 -5.18 -3.00
N VAL A 29 -15.53 -4.29 -2.22
CA VAL A 29 -16.97 -4.03 -2.27
C VAL A 29 -17.37 -3.44 -3.62
N SER A 30 -16.61 -2.50 -4.18
CA SER A 30 -16.94 -1.89 -5.47
C SER A 30 -16.86 -2.88 -6.62
N VAL A 31 -15.80 -3.69 -6.71
CA VAL A 31 -15.56 -4.59 -7.84
C VAL A 31 -16.37 -5.88 -7.74
N PHE A 32 -16.47 -6.47 -6.54
CA PHE A 32 -17.12 -7.77 -6.37
C PHE A 32 -18.59 -7.68 -5.99
N LEU A 33 -19.10 -6.54 -5.50
CA LEU A 33 -20.52 -6.39 -5.15
C LEU A 33 -21.21 -5.28 -5.95
N ILE A 34 -20.76 -4.04 -5.85
CA ILE A 34 -21.47 -2.90 -6.46
C ILE A 34 -21.50 -3.04 -7.98
N TYR A 35 -20.35 -3.37 -8.60
CA TYR A 35 -20.26 -3.52 -10.05
C TYR A 35 -21.27 -4.53 -10.61
N PRO A 36 -21.28 -5.82 -10.19
CA PRO A 36 -22.24 -6.79 -10.74
C PRO A 36 -23.70 -6.50 -10.36
N LEU A 37 -23.96 -5.86 -9.22
CA LEU A 37 -25.32 -5.38 -8.87
C LEU A 37 -25.81 -4.28 -9.82
N GLY A 38 -24.90 -3.46 -10.34
CA GLY A 38 -25.18 -2.48 -11.39
C GLY A 38 -25.22 -3.06 -12.82
N GLN A 39 -24.91 -4.35 -12.99
CA GLN A 39 -25.01 -5.08 -14.25
C GLN A 39 -26.23 -6.03 -14.26
N PHE A 40 -26.39 -6.81 -15.33
CA PHE A 40 -27.45 -7.82 -15.46
C PHE A 40 -27.21 -9.10 -14.63
N GLY A 41 -26.34 -9.05 -13.60
CA GLY A 41 -26.15 -10.13 -12.63
C GLY A 41 -24.68 -10.53 -12.39
N TRP A 42 -24.50 -11.47 -11.47
CA TRP A 42 -23.19 -11.96 -10.98
C TRP A 42 -22.29 -12.61 -12.04
N PHE A 43 -22.85 -13.00 -13.19
CA PHE A 43 -22.04 -13.51 -14.31
C PHE A 43 -20.99 -12.50 -14.80
N PHE A 44 -21.28 -11.20 -14.68
CA PHE A 44 -20.35 -10.13 -15.03
C PHE A 44 -19.38 -9.78 -13.91
N ALA A 45 -19.52 -10.36 -12.71
CA ALA A 45 -18.60 -10.14 -11.61
C ALA A 45 -17.20 -10.68 -11.94
N LEU A 46 -16.19 -10.10 -11.29
CA LEU A 46 -14.83 -10.64 -11.31
C LEU A 46 -14.82 -12.05 -10.70
N SER A 47 -14.30 -13.05 -11.44
CA SER A 47 -14.16 -14.42 -10.94
C SER A 47 -12.79 -14.65 -10.27
N PHE A 48 -12.73 -15.59 -9.33
CA PHE A 48 -11.54 -15.87 -8.51
C PHE A 48 -10.51 -16.78 -9.20
N SER A 49 -9.93 -16.28 -10.30
CA SER A 49 -8.86 -16.97 -11.04
C SER A 49 -7.93 -15.93 -11.68
N VAL A 50 -6.65 -16.26 -11.79
CA VAL A 50 -5.64 -15.41 -12.44
C VAL A 50 -6.07 -15.03 -13.87
N ALA A 51 -6.45 -16.01 -14.69
CA ALA A 51 -6.90 -15.75 -16.06
C ALA A 51 -8.22 -14.95 -16.10
N ALA A 52 -9.10 -15.16 -15.12
CA ALA A 52 -10.36 -14.42 -15.05
C ALA A 52 -10.16 -12.93 -14.72
N ILE A 53 -9.13 -12.59 -13.92
CA ILE A 53 -8.75 -11.20 -13.66
C ILE A 53 -8.28 -10.51 -14.94
N PHE A 54 -7.39 -11.15 -15.72
CA PHE A 54 -6.97 -10.59 -17.01
C PHE A 54 -8.13 -10.40 -17.97
N ARG A 55 -9.02 -11.40 -18.07
CA ARG A 55 -10.25 -11.28 -18.86
C ARG A 55 -11.10 -10.08 -18.41
N PHE A 56 -11.26 -9.88 -17.10
CA PHE A 56 -12.05 -8.77 -16.55
C PHE A 56 -11.43 -7.40 -16.88
N ILE A 57 -10.10 -7.27 -16.80
CA ILE A 57 -9.38 -6.04 -17.18
C ILE A 57 -9.61 -5.72 -18.66
N LEU A 58 -9.46 -6.72 -19.55
CA LEU A 58 -9.68 -6.55 -20.99
C LEU A 58 -11.15 -6.24 -21.30
N PHE A 59 -12.09 -6.87 -20.59
CA PHE A 59 -13.52 -6.56 -20.68
C PHE A 59 -13.80 -5.11 -20.27
N PHE A 60 -13.24 -4.64 -19.15
CA PHE A 60 -13.39 -3.24 -18.71
C PHE A 60 -12.81 -2.27 -19.71
N GLN A 61 -11.66 -2.57 -20.31
CA GLN A 61 -11.12 -1.71 -21.35
C GLN A 61 -12.01 -1.71 -22.60
N GLY A 62 -12.40 -2.89 -23.09
CA GLY A 62 -13.16 -3.02 -24.34
C GLY A 62 -14.58 -2.47 -24.28
N PHE A 63 -15.23 -2.56 -23.11
CA PHE A 63 -16.63 -2.16 -22.95
C PHE A 63 -16.84 -0.86 -22.15
N HIS A 64 -15.87 -0.44 -21.33
CA HIS A 64 -15.98 0.78 -20.50
C HIS A 64 -14.90 1.82 -20.80
N ASN A 65 -13.96 1.53 -21.70
CA ASN A 65 -12.82 2.40 -22.00
C ASN A 65 -12.12 2.90 -20.73
N TRP A 66 -11.93 1.98 -19.79
CA TRP A 66 -11.65 2.29 -18.38
C TRP A 66 -10.36 3.10 -18.17
N THR A 67 -9.38 2.97 -19.06
CA THR A 67 -8.16 3.78 -19.01
C THR A 67 -8.42 5.28 -19.18
N LEU A 68 -9.51 5.69 -19.84
CA LEU A 68 -9.91 7.09 -19.96
C LEU A 68 -10.71 7.62 -18.75
N ASN A 69 -11.02 6.77 -17.76
CA ASN A 69 -11.72 7.21 -16.58
C ASN A 69 -10.78 7.97 -15.62
N PRO A 70 -11.07 9.23 -15.24
CA PRO A 70 -10.19 10.01 -14.37
C PRO A 70 -10.06 9.43 -12.95
N PHE A 71 -11.06 8.70 -12.43
CA PHE A 71 -10.94 8.00 -11.15
C PHE A 71 -9.95 6.84 -11.23
N HIS A 72 -9.94 6.10 -12.35
CA HIS A 72 -8.90 5.11 -12.61
C HIS A 72 -7.53 5.79 -12.73
N MET A 73 -7.44 6.90 -13.46
CA MET A 73 -6.23 7.69 -13.57
C MET A 73 -5.74 8.29 -12.25
N MET A 74 -6.60 8.47 -11.24
CA MET A 74 -6.16 8.83 -9.88
C MET A 74 -5.67 7.61 -9.10
N GLY A 75 -6.28 6.44 -9.29
CA GLY A 75 -5.86 5.20 -8.64
C GLY A 75 -4.46 4.73 -9.08
N VAL A 76 -4.16 4.82 -10.38
CA VAL A 76 -2.85 4.42 -10.95
C VAL A 76 -1.66 5.14 -10.28
N PRO A 77 -1.56 6.48 -10.25
CA PRO A 77 -0.48 7.18 -9.56
C PRO A 77 -0.55 7.03 -8.05
N GLY A 78 -1.72 6.74 -7.45
CA GLY A 78 -1.80 6.37 -6.05
C GLY A 78 -1.03 5.07 -5.75
N VAL A 79 -1.21 4.04 -6.58
CA VAL A 79 -0.50 2.76 -6.43
C VAL A 79 0.98 2.89 -6.81
N LEU A 80 1.28 3.50 -7.96
CA LEU A 80 2.67 3.68 -8.42
C LEU A 80 3.45 4.63 -7.50
N GLY A 81 2.82 5.70 -7.03
CA GLY A 81 3.39 6.64 -6.07
C GLY A 81 3.64 5.99 -4.72
N ALA A 82 2.73 5.14 -4.22
CA ALA A 82 2.98 4.38 -2.99
C ALA A 82 4.16 3.40 -3.14
N ALA A 83 4.28 2.72 -4.28
CA ALA A 83 5.44 1.86 -4.57
C ALA A 83 6.75 2.67 -4.65
N LEU A 84 6.70 3.85 -5.27
CA LEU A 84 7.82 4.77 -5.33
C LEU A 84 8.25 5.24 -3.93
N LEU A 85 7.30 5.69 -3.11
CA LEU A 85 7.56 6.12 -1.74
C LEU A 85 8.09 4.96 -0.88
N TYR A 86 7.57 3.75 -1.05
CA TYR A 86 8.05 2.55 -0.35
C TYR A 86 9.53 2.29 -0.64
N VAL A 87 9.92 2.31 -1.93
CA VAL A 87 11.32 2.06 -2.33
C VAL A 87 12.24 3.21 -1.92
N ILE A 88 11.84 4.46 -2.18
CA ILE A 88 12.69 5.63 -1.87
C ILE A 88 12.89 5.75 -0.37
N HIS A 89 11.84 5.57 0.44
CA HIS A 89 11.97 5.66 1.89
C HIS A 89 12.89 4.56 2.44
N GLY A 90 12.69 3.30 2.02
CA GLY A 90 13.52 2.18 2.45
C GLY A 90 15.00 2.39 2.10
N ALA A 91 15.30 2.72 0.84
CA ALA A 91 16.66 2.97 0.40
C ALA A 91 17.30 4.17 1.12
N THR A 92 16.56 5.26 1.30
CA THR A 92 17.08 6.43 2.02
C THR A 92 17.45 6.09 3.46
N VAL A 93 16.64 5.30 4.15
CA VAL A 93 16.94 4.88 5.52
C VAL A 93 18.21 4.03 5.55
N GLU A 94 18.32 3.03 4.68
CA GLU A 94 19.50 2.14 4.61
C GLU A 94 20.79 2.89 4.24
N ASP A 95 20.71 3.88 3.35
CA ASP A 95 21.87 4.66 2.89
C ASP A 95 22.26 5.82 3.83
N THR A 96 21.49 6.05 4.89
CA THR A 96 21.77 7.12 5.88
C THR A 96 21.84 6.63 7.32
N LEU A 97 22.02 5.32 7.52
CA LEU A 97 22.25 4.72 8.84
C LEU A 97 23.45 5.33 9.55
N PHE A 98 23.38 5.43 10.87
CA PHE A 98 24.55 5.66 11.69
C PHE A 98 25.42 4.40 11.78
N GLU A 99 26.72 4.59 11.99
CA GLU A 99 27.66 3.49 12.23
C GLU A 99 27.63 3.11 13.73
N ASP A 100 26.70 2.23 14.09
CA ASP A 100 26.46 1.81 15.49
C ASP A 100 27.20 0.52 15.89
N GLY A 101 28.12 0.02 15.06
CA GLY A 101 29.01 -1.10 15.39
C GLY A 101 30.00 -1.46 14.27
N ASP A 102 30.95 -2.34 14.58
CA ASP A 102 32.14 -2.59 13.74
C ASP A 102 31.92 -3.60 12.59
N GLY A 103 30.71 -4.15 12.46
CA GLY A 103 30.40 -5.20 11.48
C GLY A 103 30.03 -4.64 10.12
N ALA A 104 30.49 -5.27 9.04
CA ALA A 104 30.07 -4.91 7.68
C ALA A 104 28.57 -5.17 7.41
N ASN A 105 27.93 -6.03 8.22
CA ASN A 105 26.49 -6.22 8.21
C ASN A 105 25.86 -5.35 9.31
N THR A 106 25.11 -4.33 8.90
CA THR A 106 24.52 -3.32 9.77
C THR A 106 23.19 -3.77 10.42
N PHE A 107 22.61 -4.92 10.05
CA PHE A 107 21.34 -5.36 10.67
C PHE A 107 21.47 -5.72 12.15
N CYS A 108 22.67 -6.10 12.61
CA CYS A 108 22.88 -6.54 13.99
C CYS A 108 23.08 -5.38 14.99
N VAL A 109 23.22 -4.15 14.51
CA VAL A 109 23.51 -2.98 15.37
C VAL A 109 22.26 -2.23 15.81
N PHE A 110 21.08 -2.58 15.29
CA PHE A 110 19.80 -2.01 15.73
C PHE A 110 19.25 -2.71 16.99
N ASN A 111 18.84 -1.92 17.98
CA ASN A 111 18.13 -2.42 19.16
C ASN A 111 16.69 -1.86 19.20
N PRO A 112 15.64 -2.72 19.25
CA PRO A 112 14.24 -2.28 19.31
C PRO A 112 13.88 -1.37 20.49
N THR A 113 14.70 -1.33 21.56
CA THR A 113 14.47 -0.47 22.73
C THR A 113 15.43 0.72 22.81
N GLN A 114 16.23 1.01 21.77
CA GLN A 114 17.09 2.19 21.74
C GLN A 114 16.26 3.48 21.68
N ALA A 115 16.79 4.57 22.22
CA ALA A 115 16.11 5.87 22.22
C ALA A 115 16.47 6.71 20.99
N GLU A 116 17.67 6.49 20.45
CA GLU A 116 18.23 7.21 19.31
C GLU A 116 17.62 6.75 17.98
N GLU A 117 17.45 7.70 17.05
CA GLU A 117 17.12 7.37 15.67
C GLU A 117 18.27 6.60 15.01
N THR A 118 17.93 5.57 14.22
CA THR A 118 18.94 4.67 13.61
C THR A 118 19.56 5.25 12.33
N TYR A 119 19.02 6.34 11.79
CA TYR A 119 19.48 6.97 10.56
C TYR A 119 19.43 8.50 10.70
N SER A 120 20.24 9.21 9.91
CA SER A 120 20.35 10.66 9.97
C SER A 120 19.30 11.35 9.10
N MET A 121 18.24 11.88 9.73
CA MET A 121 17.23 12.66 9.00
C MET A 121 17.80 13.94 8.40
N VAL A 122 18.81 14.55 9.03
CA VAL A 122 19.50 15.75 8.52
C VAL A 122 20.24 15.43 7.22
N THR A 123 20.98 14.32 7.18
CA THR A 123 21.72 13.88 5.99
C THR A 123 20.76 13.51 4.86
N ALA A 124 19.72 12.73 5.16
CA ALA A 124 18.69 12.39 4.21
C ALA A 124 18.01 13.64 3.61
N ASN A 125 17.61 14.60 4.45
CA ASN A 125 17.00 15.85 4.00
C ASN A 125 17.94 16.65 3.09
N ARG A 126 19.22 16.77 3.46
CA ARG A 126 20.23 17.45 2.64
C ARG A 126 20.46 16.77 1.29
N PHE A 127 20.33 15.45 1.22
CA PHE A 127 20.46 14.70 -0.04
C PHE A 127 19.27 14.95 -0.98
N TRP A 128 18.06 15.07 -0.44
CA TRP A 128 16.82 15.24 -1.22
C TRP A 128 16.43 16.70 -1.51
N SER A 129 17.05 17.68 -0.82
CA SER A 129 16.83 19.13 -1.01
C SER A 129 17.66 19.70 -2.16
#